data_AF-A0A5A7ZDN3-F1
#
_entry.id   AF-A0A5A7ZDN3-F1
#
_cell.length_a   1.000
_cell.length_b   1.000
_cell.length_c   1.000
_cell.angle_alpha   90.00
_cell.angle_beta   90.00
_cell.angle_gamma   90.00
#
_symmetry.space_group_name_H-M   'P 1'
#
loop_
_entity.id
_entity.type
_entity.pdbx_description
1 polymer ?
#
loop_
_entity_poly.entity_id
_entity_poly.type
_entity_poly.pdbx_seq_one_letter_code
_entity_poly.pdbx_strand_id
1 'polypeptide(L)'
;MLVNPELLRAFSRQVDTASSAVKSADVGSKASAAADGLPGSTTQWAARLVGEDLIQRSDAIAKNVAEMGTAVRGAGDRYEVEDSALAVTFDGLF
;
A
#
# COMPACT_ATOMS: atom_id res chain seq x y z
N MET A 1 12.09 -17.12 17.89
CA MET A 1 11.41 -18.24 17.19
C MET A 1 11.65 -18.01 15.72
N LEU A 2 12.11 -19.04 15.00
CA LEU A 2 12.41 -18.92 13.57
C LEU A 2 11.11 -18.89 12.75
N VAL A 3 11.05 -17.98 11.79
CA VAL A 3 9.90 -17.83 10.90
C VAL A 3 9.98 -18.83 9.75
N ASN A 4 8.84 -19.43 9.37
CA ASN A 4 8.77 -20.38 8.26
C ASN A 4 8.94 -19.67 6.90
N PRO A 5 9.94 -20.03 6.07
CA PRO A 5 10.18 -19.40 4.77
C PRO A 5 9.02 -19.49 3.77
N GLU A 6 8.24 -20.57 3.81
CA GLU A 6 7.09 -20.74 2.91
C GLU A 6 5.92 -19.83 3.30
N LEU A 7 5.75 -19.55 4.59
CA LEU A 7 4.80 -18.53 5.07
C LEU A 7 5.22 -17.13 4.60
N LEU A 8 6.52 -16.82 4.64
CA LEU A 8 7.07 -15.55 4.15
C LEU A 8 6.83 -15.39 2.63
N ARG A 9 7.07 -16.44 1.84
CA ARG A 9 6.76 -16.41 0.39
C ARG A 9 5.26 -16.26 0.10
N ALA A 10 4.40 -16.93 0.86
CA ALA A 10 2.96 -16.78 0.73
C ALA A 10 2.50 -15.36 1.10
N PHE A 11 3.02 -14.80 2.19
CA PHE A 11 2.73 -13.43 2.62
C PHE A 11 3.20 -12.40 1.58
N SER A 12 4.39 -12.56 1.01
CA SER A 12 4.90 -11.69 -0.05
C SER A 12 3.95 -11.64 -1.26
N ARG A 13 3.43 -12.79 -1.71
CA ARG A 13 2.43 -12.85 -2.80
C ARG A 13 1.11 -12.16 -2.43
N GLN A 14 0.67 -12.31 -1.19
CA GLN A 14 -0.55 -11.68 -0.71
C GLN A 14 -0.41 -10.15 -0.62
N VAL A 15 0.76 -9.69 -0.18
CA VAL A 15 1.14 -8.28 -0.17
C VAL A 15 1.16 -7.68 -1.59
N ASP A 16 1.76 -8.37 -2.57
CA ASP A 16 1.76 -7.92 -3.97
C ASP A 16 0.33 -7.81 -4.54
N THR A 17 -0.53 -8.77 -4.17
CA THR A 17 -1.96 -8.76 -4.55
C THR A 17 -2.70 -7.58 -3.91
N ALA A 18 -2.46 -7.32 -2.62
CA ALA A 18 -3.07 -6.20 -1.90
C ALA A 18 -2.61 -4.85 -2.45
N SER A 19 -1.31 -4.67 -2.72
CA SER A 19 -0.78 -3.43 -3.33
C SER A 19 -1.43 -3.18 -4.70
N SER A 20 -1.56 -4.23 -5.52
CA SER A 20 -2.25 -4.15 -6.82
C SER A 20 -3.72 -3.78 -6.68
N ALA A 21 -4.42 -4.33 -5.68
CA ALA A 21 -5.82 -4.03 -5.41
C ALA A 21 -6.04 -2.59 -4.93
N VAL A 22 -5.14 -2.06 -4.09
CA VAL A 22 -5.19 -0.66 -3.64
C VAL A 22 -5.03 0.28 -4.83
N LYS A 23 -4.04 0.01 -5.70
CA LYS A 23 -3.81 0.81 -6.91
C LYS A 23 -4.98 0.75 -7.89
N SER A 24 -5.56 -0.43 -8.12
CA SER A 24 -6.66 -0.61 -9.07
C SER A 24 -7.97 0.01 -8.61
N ALA A 25 -8.15 0.23 -7.31
CA ALA A 25 -9.32 0.94 -6.79
C ALA A 25 -9.40 2.37 -7.32
N ASP A 26 -8.27 3.01 -7.62
CA ASP A 26 -8.14 4.32 -8.27
C ASP A 26 -9.06 5.39 -7.66
N VAL A 27 -9.14 5.38 -6.33
CA VAL A 27 -10.09 6.19 -5.55
C VAL A 27 -9.85 7.69 -5.72
N GLY A 28 -8.59 8.10 -5.85
CA GLY A 28 -8.21 9.50 -6.01
C GLY A 28 -8.62 10.08 -7.35
N SER A 29 -8.43 9.36 -8.46
CA SER A 29 -8.88 9.80 -9.78
C SER A 29 -10.41 9.83 -9.86
N LYS A 30 -11.09 8.82 -9.29
CA LYS A 30 -12.56 8.78 -9.22
C LYS A 30 -13.12 9.95 -8.41
N ALA A 31 -12.51 10.29 -7.28
CA ALA A 31 -12.92 11.44 -6.48
C ALA A 31 -12.65 12.76 -7.20
N SER A 32 -11.48 12.90 -7.85
CA SER A 32 -11.12 14.09 -8.63
C SER A 32 -12.12 14.38 -9.76
N ALA A 33 -12.58 13.34 -10.44
CA ALA A 33 -13.50 13.43 -11.57
C ALA A 33 -14.98 13.55 -11.16
N ALA A 34 -15.33 13.36 -9.89
CA ALA A 34 -16.71 13.24 -9.43
C ALA A 34 -17.57 14.50 -9.71
N ALA A 35 -16.94 15.67 -9.85
CA ALA A 35 -17.61 16.94 -10.09
C ALA A 35 -17.18 17.63 -11.39
N ASP A 36 -16.60 16.90 -12.35
CA ASP A 36 -16.20 17.48 -13.65
C ASP A 36 -17.39 18.00 -14.47
N GLY A 37 -18.62 17.56 -14.16
CA GLY A 37 -19.86 18.11 -14.73
C GLY A 37 -20.25 19.52 -14.24
N LEU A 38 -19.50 20.10 -13.29
CA LEU A 38 -19.78 21.42 -12.70
C LEU A 38 -18.60 22.39 -12.88
N PRO A 39 -18.22 22.73 -14.12
CA PRO A 39 -17.01 23.52 -14.40
C PRO A 39 -17.05 24.89 -13.71
N GLY A 40 -15.94 25.24 -13.03
CA GLY A 40 -15.78 26.53 -12.35
C GLY A 40 -16.51 26.63 -11.00
N SER A 41 -17.19 25.58 -10.56
CA SER A 41 -17.82 25.54 -9.24
C SER A 41 -16.82 25.26 -8.13
N THR A 42 -17.13 25.74 -6.92
CA THR A 42 -16.41 25.34 -5.69
C THR A 42 -16.46 23.83 -5.47
N THR A 43 -17.54 23.17 -5.90
CA THR A 43 -17.68 21.71 -5.83
C THR A 43 -16.65 20.99 -6.70
N GLN A 44 -16.41 21.46 -7.92
CA GLN A 44 -15.37 20.90 -8.79
C GLN A 44 -13.98 21.09 -8.18
N TRP A 45 -13.70 22.29 -7.65
CA TRP A 45 -12.44 22.54 -6.97
C TRP A 45 -12.24 21.61 -5.76
N ALA A 46 -13.27 21.45 -4.93
CA ALA A 46 -13.22 20.60 -3.74
C ALA A 46 -13.03 19.12 -4.10
N ALA A 47 -13.71 18.64 -5.14
CA ALA A 47 -13.56 17.26 -5.63
C ALA A 47 -12.11 16.96 -6.07
N ARG A 48 -11.46 17.92 -6.77
CA ARG A 48 -10.05 17.80 -7.14
C ARG A 48 -9.12 17.81 -5.94
N LEU A 49 -9.34 18.71 -4.98
CA LEU A 49 -8.52 18.79 -3.77
C LEU A 49 -8.60 17.49 -2.95
N VAL A 50 -9.81 16.96 -2.74
CA VAL A 50 -10.01 15.69 -2.01
C VAL A 50 -9.43 14.53 -2.80
N GLY A 51 -9.61 14.51 -4.12
CA GLY A 51 -9.03 13.48 -4.96
C GLY A 51 -7.50 13.45 -4.91
N GLU A 52 -6.85 14.60 -4.88
CA GLU A 52 -5.38 14.70 -4.72
C GLU A 52 -4.89 14.18 -3.37
N ASP A 53 -5.57 14.53 -2.26
CA ASP A 53 -5.25 13.97 -0.93
C ASP A 53 -5.45 12.44 -0.89
N LEU A 54 -6.50 11.93 -1.55
CA LEU A 54 -6.73 10.49 -1.66
C LEU A 54 -5.66 9.77 -2.48
N ILE A 55 -5.14 10.39 -3.56
CA ILE A 55 -4.00 9.84 -4.32
C ILE A 55 -2.81 9.67 -3.38
N GLN A 56 -2.40 10.74 -2.68
CA GLN A 56 -1.24 10.71 -1.78
C GLN A 56 -1.38 9.64 -0.69
N ARG A 57 -2.56 9.50 -0.09
CA ARG A 57 -2.82 8.45 0.92
C ARG A 57 -2.78 7.05 0.31
N SER A 58 -3.38 6.86 -0.86
CA SER A 58 -3.39 5.55 -1.52
C SER A 58 -1.99 5.10 -1.94
N ASP A 59 -1.16 6.03 -2.40
CA ASP A 59 0.24 5.78 -2.76
C ASP A 59 1.08 5.44 -1.53
N ALA A 60 0.88 6.14 -0.41
CA ALA A 60 1.54 5.83 0.85
C ALA A 60 1.20 4.41 1.34
N ILE A 61 -0.09 4.04 1.32
CA ILE A 61 -0.52 2.67 1.67
C ILE A 61 0.13 1.65 0.73
N ALA A 62 0.07 1.88 -0.59
CA ALA A 62 0.63 0.95 -1.56
C ALA A 62 2.14 0.79 -1.42
N LYS A 63 2.85 1.87 -1.07
CA LYS A 63 4.29 1.88 -0.77
C LYS A 63 4.60 1.07 0.49
N ASN A 64 3.92 1.33 1.60
CA ASN A 64 4.14 0.63 2.87
C ASN A 64 3.87 -0.88 2.70
N VAL A 65 2.84 -1.23 1.94
CA VAL A 65 2.55 -2.62 1.56
C VAL A 65 3.70 -3.22 0.75
N ALA A 66 4.21 -2.53 -0.28
CA ALA A 66 5.36 -3.03 -1.06
C ALA A 66 6.65 -3.19 -0.22
N GLU A 67 6.88 -2.30 0.75
CA GLU A 67 8.01 -2.37 1.68
C GLU A 67 7.90 -3.59 2.60
N MET A 68 6.71 -3.92 3.12
CA MET A 68 6.47 -5.18 3.84
C MET A 68 6.84 -6.40 3.01
N GLY A 69 6.43 -6.42 1.73
CA GLY A 69 6.70 -7.53 0.81
C GLY A 69 8.19 -7.73 0.54
N THR A 70 8.93 -6.63 0.45
CA THR A 70 10.39 -6.64 0.26
C THR A 70 11.12 -7.14 1.50
N ALA A 71 10.74 -6.66 2.68
CA ALA A 71 11.30 -7.10 3.96
C ALA A 71 11.11 -8.61 4.15
N VAL A 72 9.91 -9.11 3.85
CA VAL A 72 9.55 -10.52 3.99
C VAL A 72 10.24 -11.42 2.96
N ARG A 73 10.37 -10.98 1.71
CA ARG A 73 11.08 -11.74 0.66
C ARG A 73 12.57 -11.87 1.01
N GLY A 74 13.20 -10.78 1.43
CA GLY A 74 14.59 -10.77 1.89
C GLY A 74 14.81 -11.62 3.15
N ALA A 75 13.78 -11.78 3.99
CA ALA A 75 13.81 -12.70 5.12
C ALA A 75 13.64 -14.18 4.70
N GLY A 76 12.75 -14.45 3.74
CA GLY A 76 12.52 -15.81 3.21
C GLY A 76 13.73 -16.40 2.50
N ASP A 77 14.58 -15.57 1.89
CA ASP A 77 15.82 -16.02 1.23
C ASP A 77 16.94 -16.39 2.22
N ARG A 78 16.87 -15.93 3.48
CA ARG A 78 17.90 -16.19 4.49
C ARG A 78 17.73 -17.53 5.23
N TYR A 79 16.66 -18.29 4.96
CA TYR A 79 16.28 -19.58 5.56
C TYR A 79 16.10 -19.62 7.10
N GLU A 80 16.82 -18.77 7.86
CA GLU A 80 16.65 -18.55 9.30
C GLU A 80 16.51 -17.05 9.57
N VAL A 81 15.30 -16.61 9.93
CA VAL A 81 15.04 -15.25 10.43
C VAL A 81 14.28 -15.35 11.73
N GLU A 82 14.77 -14.62 12.74
CA GLU A 82 14.10 -14.47 14.02
C GLU A 82 12.87 -13.57 13.88
N ASP A 83 11.74 -14.01 14.43
CA ASP A 83 10.46 -13.29 14.43
C ASP A 83 10.59 -11.85 14.95
N SER A 84 11.38 -11.65 16.00
CA SER A 84 11.64 -10.32 16.57
C SER A 84 12.39 -9.39 15.61
N ALA A 85 13.31 -9.92 14.79
CA ALA A 85 14.03 -9.14 13.80
C ALA A 85 13.12 -8.75 12.63
N LEU A 86 12.19 -9.63 12.24
CA LEU A 86 11.19 -9.33 11.22
C LEU A 86 10.19 -8.27 11.73
N ALA A 87 9.74 -8.37 12.98
CA ALA A 87 8.82 -7.40 13.57
C ALA A 87 9.37 -5.96 13.55
N VAL A 88 10.68 -5.79 13.80
CA VAL A 88 11.35 -4.48 13.72
C VAL A 88 11.28 -3.89 12.31
N THR A 89 11.29 -4.70 11.25
CA THR A 89 11.18 -4.18 9.88
C THR A 89 9.80 -3.65 9.51
N PHE A 90 8.78 -3.98 10.31
CA PHE A 90 7.43 -3.45 10.15
C PHE A 90 7.15 -2.23 11.03
N ASP A 91 8.06 -1.90 11.95
CA ASP A 91 7.91 -0.74 12.82
C ASP A 91 8.01 0.56 12.01
N GLY A 92 7.02 1.44 12.16
CA GLY A 92 6.91 2.69 11.39
C GLY A 92 6.30 2.56 9.98
N LEU A 93 5.79 1.39 9.59
CA LEU A 93 5.12 1.23 8.28
C LEU A 93 3.71 1.82 8.19
N PHE A 94 3.18 2.52 9.19
CA PHE A 94 1.93 3.29 9.10
C PHE A 94 1.93 4.45 10.10
#